data_AF-A2FDK5-F1
#
_entry.id   AF-A2FDK5-F1
#
_cell.length_a   1.000
_cell.length_b   1.000
_cell.length_c   1.000
_cell.angle_alpha   90.00
_cell.angle_beta   90.00
_cell.angle_gamma   90.00
#
_symmetry.space_group_name_H-M   'P 1'
#
loop_
_entity.id
_entity.type
_entity.pdbx_description
1 polymer ?
#
loop_
_entity_poly.entity_id
_entity_poly.type
_entity_poly.pdbx_seq_one_letter_code
_entity_poly.pdbx_strand_id
1 'polypeptide(L)'
;MSSLGVVGGVVIWIILIFISIFVFVVAFLALASIRSKILKNLEKEIMEPKLRVTQEDLGKLEPMIASVWEKRSTVVPLPQKDHLASGFIKTETGVISIRNEICSSLKKIEEAASQFDANYARSPSMTAQDYINWLQEQEGISFSTEIAENYISFFNTARYDSHSLEFSDEDYTFFSVQFQTILSGIPPPTDQAPLAPATTILQRRQKSWNH
;
A
#
# COMPACT_ATOMS: atom_id res chain seq x y z
N MET A 1 31.67 -55.96 53.88
CA MET A 1 30.20 -55.89 53.75
C MET A 1 29.78 -54.42 53.79
N SER A 2 29.58 -53.79 52.63
CA SER A 2 28.97 -52.45 52.51
C SER A 2 28.77 -51.97 51.06
N SER A 3 28.96 -52.79 50.01
CA SER A 3 28.75 -52.34 48.62
C SER A 3 27.30 -52.45 48.13
N LEU A 4 26.46 -53.31 48.74
CA LEU A 4 25.06 -53.46 48.33
C LEU A 4 24.19 -52.23 48.72
N GLY A 5 24.50 -51.55 49.82
CA GLY A 5 23.73 -50.38 50.27
C GLY A 5 23.95 -49.13 49.40
N VAL A 6 25.15 -48.99 48.82
CA VAL A 6 25.49 -47.84 47.96
C VAL A 6 24.82 -47.96 46.59
N VAL A 7 24.77 -49.15 46.01
CA VAL A 7 24.14 -49.38 44.69
C VAL A 7 22.62 -49.18 44.77
N GLY A 8 21.96 -49.65 45.84
CA GLY A 8 20.53 -49.40 46.06
C GLY A 8 20.20 -47.91 46.23
N GLY A 9 21.05 -47.17 46.95
CA GLY A 9 20.89 -45.72 47.14
C GLY A 9 20.99 -44.94 45.82
N VAL A 10 21.95 -45.29 44.95
CA VAL A 10 22.14 -44.62 43.66
C VAL A 10 20.93 -44.84 42.72
N VAL A 11 20.36 -46.04 42.69
CA VAL A 11 19.17 -46.33 41.87
C VAL A 11 17.96 -45.52 42.36
N ILE A 12 17.77 -45.40 43.68
CA ILE A 12 16.67 -44.61 44.26
C ILE A 12 16.84 -43.12 43.92
N TRP A 13 18.06 -42.59 43.97
CA TRP A 13 18.34 -41.19 43.57
C TRP A 13 18.03 -40.92 42.10
N ILE A 14 18.38 -41.84 41.20
CA ILE A 14 18.06 -41.71 39.77
C ILE A 14 16.55 -41.67 39.56
N ILE A 15 15.80 -42.55 40.23
CA ILE A 15 14.33 -42.58 40.13
C ILE A 15 13.70 -41.26 40.62
N LEU A 16 14.19 -40.72 41.74
CA LEU A 16 13.69 -39.43 42.27
C LEU A 16 13.98 -38.26 41.32
N ILE A 17 15.13 -38.24 40.66
CA ILE A 17 15.46 -37.23 39.65
C ILE A 17 14.50 -37.33 38.46
N PHE A 18 14.23 -38.54 37.97
CA PHE A 18 13.29 -38.75 36.86
C PHE A 18 11.87 -38.30 37.22
N ILE A 19 11.39 -38.60 38.43
CA ILE A 19 10.08 -38.14 38.91
C ILE A 19 10.04 -36.62 38.99
N SER A 20 11.09 -35.98 39.51
CA SER A 20 11.18 -34.52 39.60
C SER A 20 11.15 -33.85 38.21
N ILE A 21 11.92 -34.39 37.25
CA ILE A 21 11.92 -33.91 35.86
C ILE A 21 10.55 -34.10 35.23
N PHE A 22 9.91 -35.25 35.43
CA PHE A 22 8.58 -35.53 34.89
C PHE A 22 7.53 -34.53 35.40
N VAL A 23 7.51 -34.26 36.70
CA VAL A 23 6.61 -33.26 37.30
C VAL A 23 6.89 -31.87 36.73
N PHE A 24 8.17 -31.50 36.55
CA PHE A 24 8.55 -30.21 35.98
C PHE A 24 8.07 -30.06 34.53
N VAL A 25 8.23 -31.10 33.70
CA VAL A 25 7.77 -31.10 32.29
C VAL A 25 6.25 -30.96 32.21
N VAL A 26 5.50 -31.70 33.04
CA VAL A 26 4.03 -31.63 33.07
C VAL A 26 3.55 -30.24 33.51
N ALA A 27 4.17 -29.66 34.54
CA ALA A 27 3.86 -28.30 34.99
C ALA A 27 4.16 -27.25 33.90
N PHE A 28 5.28 -27.39 33.20
CA PHE A 28 5.66 -26.49 32.10
C PHE A 28 4.67 -26.55 30.93
N LEU A 29 4.25 -27.76 30.53
CA LEU A 29 3.25 -27.95 29.48
C LEU A 29 1.87 -27.38 29.87
N ALA A 30 1.46 -27.53 31.14
CA ALA A 30 0.22 -26.94 31.65
C ALA A 30 0.27 -25.41 31.59
N LEU A 31 1.37 -24.79 32.03
CA LEU A 31 1.56 -23.33 31.95
C LEU A 31 1.60 -22.83 30.49
N ALA A 32 2.24 -23.56 29.58
CA ALA A 32 2.28 -23.22 28.16
C ALA A 32 0.88 -23.28 27.51
N SER A 33 0.08 -24.30 27.87
CA SER A 33 -1.30 -24.43 27.40
C SER A 33 -2.21 -23.29 27.89
N ILE A 34 -2.06 -22.91 29.17
CA ILE A 34 -2.80 -21.79 29.75
C ILE A 34 -2.41 -20.47 29.07
N ARG A 35 -1.12 -20.21 28.87
CA ARG A 35 -0.65 -19.03 28.13
C ARG A 35 -1.18 -18.97 26.70
N SER A 36 -1.17 -20.10 25.99
CA SER A 36 -1.70 -20.17 24.62
C SER A 36 -3.21 -19.88 24.58
N LYS A 37 -3.99 -20.39 25.54
CA LYS A 37 -5.43 -20.08 25.64
C LYS A 37 -5.70 -18.62 25.98
N ILE A 38 -4.94 -18.05 26.91
CA ILE A 38 -5.06 -16.63 27.29
C ILE A 38 -4.72 -15.73 26.09
N LEU A 39 -3.64 -16.02 25.37
CA LEU A 39 -3.26 -15.29 24.16
C LEU A 39 -4.33 -15.37 23.07
N LYS A 40 -4.88 -16.55 22.80
CA LYS A 40 -5.98 -16.71 21.82
C LYS A 40 -7.25 -15.96 22.21
N ASN A 41 -7.55 -15.89 23.52
CA ASN A 41 -8.71 -15.14 24.00
C ASN A 41 -8.48 -13.63 23.93
N LEU A 42 -7.28 -13.14 24.26
CA LEU A 42 -6.88 -11.75 24.09
C LEU A 42 -6.86 -11.31 22.62
N GLU A 43 -6.36 -12.16 21.72
CA GLU A 43 -6.36 -11.89 20.27
C GLU A 43 -7.80 -11.79 19.73
N LYS A 44 -8.72 -12.62 20.23
CA LYS A 44 -10.14 -12.57 19.86
C LYS A 44 -10.87 -11.35 20.41
N GLU A 45 -10.46 -10.84 21.57
CA GLU A 45 -11.03 -9.64 22.19
C GLU A 45 -10.48 -8.34 21.59
N ILE A 46 -9.23 -8.36 21.08
CA ILE A 46 -8.60 -7.22 20.41
C ILE A 46 -9.04 -7.11 18.92
N MET A 47 -9.41 -8.22 18.26
CA MET A 47 -9.79 -8.21 16.84
C MET A 47 -11.27 -7.93 16.53
N GLU A 48 -12.17 -7.84 17.52
CA GLU A 48 -13.55 -7.40 17.27
C GLU A 48 -13.80 -6.00 17.83
N PRO A 49 -13.69 -4.93 17.03
CA PRO A 49 -14.48 -3.74 17.32
C PRO A 49 -15.95 -4.11 17.07
N LYS A 50 -16.68 -4.46 18.14
CA LYS A 50 -18.14 -4.55 18.14
C LYS A 50 -18.73 -3.15 18.03
N LEU A 51 -18.67 -2.61 16.82
CA LEU A 51 -19.56 -1.60 16.28
C LEU A 51 -19.70 -1.94 14.80
N ARG A 52 -20.34 -3.08 14.52
CA ARG A 52 -20.86 -3.38 13.17
C ARG A 52 -22.08 -2.52 12.95
N VAL A 53 -21.87 -1.22 12.77
CA VAL A 53 -22.94 -0.32 12.35
C VAL A 53 -23.15 -0.59 10.86
N THR A 54 -24.30 -1.14 10.49
CA THR A 54 -24.63 -1.31 9.08
C THR A 54 -25.04 0.02 8.47
N GLN A 55 -24.96 0.15 7.14
CA GLN A 55 -25.40 1.37 6.45
C GLN A 55 -26.88 1.70 6.72
N GLU A 56 -27.70 0.68 6.98
CA GLU A 56 -29.10 0.82 7.37
C GLU A 56 -29.26 1.39 8.78
N ASP A 57 -28.41 0.98 9.73
CA ASP A 57 -28.39 1.52 11.10
C ASP A 57 -27.92 2.99 11.13
N LEU A 58 -26.97 3.36 10.26
CA LEU A 58 -26.56 4.76 10.07
C LEU A 58 -27.68 5.60 9.43
N GLY A 59 -28.44 5.04 8.48
CA GLY A 59 -29.59 5.72 7.87
C GLY A 59 -30.70 6.03 8.88
N LYS A 60 -30.92 5.15 9.87
CA LYS A 60 -31.88 5.37 10.96
C LYS A 60 -31.46 6.47 11.92
N LEU A 61 -30.16 6.76 12.03
CA LEU A 61 -29.61 7.83 12.88
C LEU A 61 -29.64 9.21 12.22
N GLU A 62 -29.69 9.26 10.89
CA GLU A 62 -29.71 10.50 10.12
C GLU A 62 -30.81 11.51 10.54
N PRO A 63 -32.10 11.13 10.71
CA PRO A 63 -33.13 12.07 11.16
C PRO A 63 -32.88 12.57 12.60
N MET A 64 -32.29 11.73 13.46
CA MET A 64 -31.93 12.13 14.82
C MET A 64 -30.76 13.12 14.82
N ILE A 65 -29.74 12.87 13.99
CA ILE A 65 -28.59 13.76 13.79
C ILE A 65 -29.05 15.10 13.20
N ALA A 66 -29.92 15.08 12.18
CA ALA A 66 -30.52 16.27 11.58
C ALA A 66 -31.26 17.10 12.63
N SER A 67 -32.12 16.47 13.44
CA SER A 67 -32.86 17.15 14.51
C SER A 67 -31.97 17.78 15.58
N VAL A 68 -30.87 17.11 15.94
CA VAL A 68 -29.91 17.65 16.92
C VAL A 68 -29.09 18.79 16.31
N TRP A 69 -28.70 18.67 15.04
CA TRP A 69 -27.94 19.68 14.32
C TRP A 69 -28.74 20.96 14.13
N GLU A 70 -29.98 20.87 13.65
CA GLU A 70 -30.88 22.02 13.47
C GLU A 70 -31.13 22.80 14.77
N LYS A 71 -31.12 22.11 15.92
CA LYS A 71 -31.32 22.74 17.24
C LYS A 71 -30.07 23.41 17.80
N ARG A 72 -28.87 23.01 17.37
CA ARG A 72 -27.62 23.38 18.04
C ARG A 72 -26.59 24.06 17.14
N SER A 73 -26.73 23.94 15.82
CA SER A 73 -25.81 24.52 14.86
C SER A 73 -26.33 25.86 14.35
N THR A 74 -25.41 26.78 14.11
CA THR A 74 -25.68 28.03 13.37
C THR A 74 -25.59 27.84 11.86
N VAL A 75 -25.13 26.67 11.40
CA VAL A 75 -24.99 26.30 9.99
C VAL A 75 -26.14 25.37 9.61
N VAL A 76 -27.04 25.87 8.78
CA VAL A 76 -28.25 25.17 8.29
C VAL A 76 -28.24 25.25 6.76
N PRO A 77 -28.56 24.16 6.03
CA PRO A 77 -29.00 22.85 6.50
C PRO A 77 -27.88 21.95 7.04
N LEU A 78 -28.26 20.79 7.61
CA LEU A 78 -27.31 19.69 7.90
C LEU A 78 -26.47 19.42 6.64
N PRO A 79 -25.13 19.34 6.74
CA PRO A 79 -24.29 18.98 5.60
C PRO A 79 -24.81 17.68 4.99
N GLN A 80 -25.18 17.72 3.71
CA GLN A 80 -25.76 16.56 3.06
C GLN A 80 -24.72 15.42 2.99
N LYS A 81 -25.18 14.18 3.11
CA LYS A 81 -24.35 12.98 3.06
C LYS A 81 -23.52 12.84 1.77
N ASP A 82 -23.98 13.46 0.69
CA ASP A 82 -23.29 13.51 -0.60
C ASP A 82 -22.54 14.84 -0.83
N HIS A 83 -22.55 15.75 0.15
CA HIS A 83 -21.77 16.98 0.09
C HIS A 83 -20.34 16.70 0.53
N LEU A 84 -19.45 16.52 -0.44
CA LEU A 84 -18.03 16.39 -0.18
C LEU A 84 -17.45 17.76 0.19
N ALA A 85 -16.36 17.75 0.96
CA ALA A 85 -15.54 18.95 1.09
C ALA A 85 -14.98 19.31 -0.29
N SER A 86 -14.85 20.60 -0.58
CA SER A 86 -14.20 21.05 -1.80
C SER A 86 -12.82 20.39 -1.99
N GLY A 87 -12.47 20.06 -3.23
CA GLY A 87 -11.23 19.32 -3.54
C GLY A 87 -11.33 17.81 -3.33
N PHE A 88 -12.52 17.26 -3.03
CA PHE A 88 -12.78 15.83 -2.96
C PHE A 88 -13.88 15.42 -3.94
N ILE A 89 -13.73 14.25 -4.57
CA ILE A 89 -14.75 13.67 -5.45
C ILE A 89 -15.13 12.26 -5.01
N LYS A 90 -16.32 11.83 -5.44
CA LYS A 90 -16.80 10.45 -5.28
C LYS A 90 -16.50 9.68 -6.57
N THR A 91 -15.72 8.62 -6.46
CA THR A 91 -15.47 7.64 -7.53
C THR A 91 -16.13 6.31 -7.19
N GLU A 92 -16.12 5.36 -8.12
CA GLU A 92 -16.61 3.99 -7.89
C GLU A 92 -15.87 3.29 -6.74
N THR A 93 -14.60 3.62 -6.52
CA THR A 93 -13.74 3.01 -5.49
C THR A 93 -13.82 3.73 -4.14
N GLY A 94 -14.46 4.90 -4.08
CA GLY A 94 -14.64 5.68 -2.86
C GLY A 94 -14.40 7.18 -3.06
N VAL A 95 -14.21 7.88 -1.95
CA VAL A 95 -13.93 9.32 -1.94
C VAL A 95 -12.43 9.55 -2.06
N ILE A 96 -12.01 10.37 -3.02
CA ILE A 96 -10.60 10.71 -3.24
C ILE A 96 -10.39 12.21 -3.14
N SER A 97 -9.19 12.63 -2.72
CA SER A 97 -8.75 14.03 -2.80
C SER A 97 -8.15 14.28 -4.19
N ILE A 98 -8.69 15.26 -4.91
CA ILE A 98 -8.25 15.61 -6.27
C ILE A 98 -6.76 15.95 -6.27
N ARG A 99 -6.32 16.82 -5.34
CA ARG A 99 -4.92 17.23 -5.24
C ARG A 99 -3.98 16.04 -5.03
N ASN A 100 -4.36 15.10 -4.16
CA ASN A 100 -3.53 13.92 -3.89
C ASN A 100 -3.47 13.00 -5.12
N GLU A 101 -4.58 12.84 -5.83
CA GLU A 101 -4.63 12.06 -7.06
C GLU A 101 -3.70 12.67 -8.12
N ILE A 102 -3.79 13.99 -8.36
CA ILE A 102 -2.89 14.72 -9.27
C ILE A 102 -1.43 14.56 -8.84
N CYS A 103 -1.09 14.75 -7.56
CA CYS A 103 0.28 14.61 -7.07
C CYS A 103 0.83 13.18 -7.22
N SER A 104 -0.02 12.17 -7.14
CA SER A 104 0.36 10.76 -7.27
C SER A 104 0.44 10.28 -8.72
N SER A 105 -0.14 11.03 -9.66
CA SER A 105 -0.31 10.62 -11.05
C SER A 105 1.01 10.45 -11.82
N LEU A 106 2.03 11.28 -11.53
CA LEU A 106 3.35 11.15 -12.15
C LEU A 106 3.95 9.76 -11.94
N LYS A 107 3.79 9.21 -10.74
CA LYS A 107 4.29 7.88 -10.43
C LYS A 107 3.64 6.79 -11.30
N LYS A 108 2.34 6.94 -11.63
CA LYS A 108 1.63 6.01 -12.51
C LYS A 108 2.17 6.07 -13.94
N ILE A 109 2.56 7.27 -14.41
CA ILE A 109 3.22 7.44 -15.71
C ILE A 109 4.62 6.80 -15.69
N GLU A 110 5.42 7.04 -14.65
CA GLU A 110 6.73 6.43 -14.47
C GLU A 110 6.64 4.90 -14.46
N GLU A 111 5.68 4.35 -13.71
CA GLU A 111 5.42 2.91 -13.64
C GLU A 111 5.03 2.35 -15.02
N ALA A 112 4.09 2.98 -15.73
CA ALA A 112 3.69 2.55 -17.07
C ALA A 112 4.85 2.58 -18.07
N ALA A 113 5.63 3.68 -18.11
CA ALA A 113 6.78 3.81 -19.00
C ALA A 113 7.85 2.77 -18.69
N SER A 114 8.17 2.56 -17.41
CA SER A 114 9.16 1.56 -16.99
C SER A 114 8.75 0.10 -17.26
N GLN A 115 7.44 -0.17 -17.29
CA GLN A 115 6.89 -1.48 -17.67
C GLN A 115 6.96 -1.72 -19.18
N PHE A 116 6.85 -0.66 -19.98
CA PHE A 116 7.06 -0.75 -21.42
C PHE A 116 8.53 -1.04 -21.75
N ASP A 117 9.45 -0.20 -21.23
CA ASP A 117 10.89 -0.39 -21.28
C ASP A 117 11.54 0.19 -20.00
N ALA A 118 12.39 -0.60 -19.34
CA ALA A 118 13.09 -0.18 -18.12
C ALA A 118 13.99 1.07 -18.33
N ASN A 119 14.44 1.32 -19.56
CA ASN A 119 15.18 2.53 -19.92
C ASN A 119 14.34 3.80 -19.81
N TYR A 120 13.01 3.67 -19.74
CA TYR A 120 12.07 4.80 -19.57
C TYR A 120 11.76 5.14 -18.12
N ALA A 121 12.43 4.49 -17.17
CA ALA A 121 12.41 4.90 -15.78
C ALA A 121 13.00 6.31 -15.60
N ARG A 122 12.30 7.14 -14.82
CA ARG A 122 12.71 8.53 -14.57
C ARG A 122 14.02 8.59 -13.77
N SER A 123 14.96 9.40 -14.23
CA SER A 123 16.16 9.72 -13.44
C SER A 123 15.80 10.56 -12.21
N PRO A 124 16.40 10.30 -11.03
CA PRO A 124 16.18 11.12 -9.83
C PRO A 124 16.53 12.60 -10.00
N SER A 125 17.36 12.95 -10.99
CA SER A 125 17.78 14.32 -11.27
C SER A 125 16.82 15.10 -12.18
N MET A 126 15.87 14.43 -12.85
CA MET A 126 14.92 15.11 -13.74
C MET A 126 13.79 15.75 -12.93
N THR A 127 13.23 16.86 -13.42
CA THR A 127 11.95 17.37 -12.93
C THR A 127 10.78 16.65 -13.61
N ALA A 128 9.55 16.84 -13.11
CA ALA A 128 8.37 16.24 -13.73
C ALA A 128 8.20 16.73 -15.18
N GLN A 129 8.41 18.04 -15.40
CA GLN A 129 8.38 18.64 -16.73
C GLN A 129 9.44 18.02 -17.65
N ASP A 130 10.69 17.95 -17.20
CA ASP A 130 11.78 17.40 -18.03
C ASP A 130 11.49 15.96 -18.42
N TYR A 131 10.94 15.18 -17.50
CA TYR A 131 10.62 13.79 -17.75
C TYR A 131 9.48 13.60 -18.75
N ILE A 132 8.39 14.36 -18.64
CA ILE A 132 7.28 14.27 -19.61
C ILE A 132 7.73 14.73 -21.00
N ASN A 133 8.50 15.82 -21.08
CA ASN A 133 9.06 16.29 -22.34
C ASN A 133 9.98 15.24 -22.97
N TRP A 134 10.87 14.65 -22.17
CA TRP A 134 11.76 13.59 -22.62
C TRP A 134 11.00 12.33 -23.07
N LEU A 135 9.97 11.91 -22.34
CA LEU A 135 9.13 10.76 -22.71
C LEU A 135 8.45 10.99 -24.07
N GLN A 136 8.01 12.21 -24.35
CA GLN A 136 7.37 12.55 -25.61
C GLN A 136 8.29 12.36 -26.83
N GLU A 137 9.61 12.47 -26.62
CA GLU A 137 10.61 12.29 -27.67
C GLU A 137 10.98 10.81 -27.92
N GLN A 138 10.49 9.89 -27.08
CA GLN A 138 10.83 8.47 -27.19
C GLN A 138 10.05 7.74 -28.27
N GLU A 139 10.72 6.80 -28.94
CA GLU A 139 10.10 5.97 -29.96
C GLU A 139 8.98 5.10 -29.37
N GLY A 140 7.82 5.10 -30.02
CA GLY A 140 6.66 4.32 -29.57
C GLY A 140 5.77 5.03 -28.55
N ILE A 141 6.20 6.14 -27.95
CA ILE A 141 5.37 6.97 -27.08
C ILE A 141 4.70 8.08 -27.91
N SER A 142 3.39 8.28 -27.76
CA SER A 142 2.64 9.26 -28.56
C SER A 142 1.58 10.01 -27.75
N PHE A 143 1.88 11.28 -27.46
CA PHE A 143 0.92 12.29 -26.99
C PHE A 143 1.38 13.67 -27.46
N SER A 144 0.45 14.64 -27.58
CA SER A 144 0.79 15.98 -28.08
C SER A 144 1.41 16.85 -26.98
N THR A 145 2.14 17.89 -27.40
CA THR A 145 2.76 18.86 -26.47
C THR A 145 1.71 19.61 -25.66
N GLU A 146 0.55 19.91 -26.26
CA GLU A 146 -0.59 20.53 -25.56
C GLU A 146 -1.09 19.64 -24.40
N ILE A 147 -1.20 18.32 -24.61
CA ILE A 147 -1.59 17.39 -23.54
C ILE A 147 -0.55 17.40 -22.40
N ALA A 148 0.74 17.36 -22.76
CA ALA A 148 1.84 17.38 -21.80
C ALA A 148 1.87 18.67 -20.95
N GLU A 149 1.75 19.83 -21.61
CA GLU A 149 1.72 21.14 -20.95
C GLU A 149 0.52 21.28 -20.02
N ASN A 150 -0.67 20.89 -20.48
CA ASN A 150 -1.88 20.91 -19.67
C ASN A 150 -1.74 20.02 -18.44
N TYR A 151 -1.25 18.78 -18.61
CA TYR A 151 -1.00 17.87 -17.48
C TYR A 151 0.00 18.46 -16.48
N ILE A 152 1.16 18.96 -16.95
CA ILE A 152 2.19 19.51 -16.05
C ILE A 152 1.70 20.76 -15.33
N SER A 153 0.88 21.59 -15.98
CA SER A 153 0.26 22.75 -15.33
C SER A 153 -0.56 22.35 -14.10
N PHE A 154 -1.43 21.34 -14.22
CA PHE A 154 -2.17 20.79 -13.08
C PHE A 154 -1.25 20.18 -12.03
N PHE A 155 -0.25 19.40 -12.45
CA PHE A 155 0.70 18.77 -11.54
C PHE A 155 1.46 19.80 -10.70
N ASN A 156 2.03 20.82 -11.33
CA ASN A 156 2.80 21.86 -10.65
C ASN A 156 1.91 22.67 -9.70
N THR A 157 0.71 23.04 -10.14
CA THR A 157 -0.29 23.74 -9.31
C THR A 157 -0.67 22.90 -8.09
N ALA A 158 -0.94 21.60 -8.27
CA ALA A 158 -1.28 20.71 -7.17
C ALA A 158 -0.11 20.47 -6.20
N ARG A 159 1.13 20.50 -6.70
CA ARG A 159 2.33 20.14 -5.93
C ARG A 159 2.94 21.32 -5.19
N TYR A 160 2.96 22.51 -5.79
CA TYR A 160 3.78 23.63 -5.33
C TYR A 160 2.98 24.86 -4.92
N ASP A 161 1.75 25.04 -5.41
CA ASP A 161 0.93 26.20 -5.03
C ASP A 161 0.31 26.03 -3.63
N SER A 162 -0.36 27.11 -3.18
CA SER A 162 -1.05 27.13 -1.90
C SER A 162 -1.98 25.93 -1.71
N HIS A 163 -1.93 25.32 -0.54
CA HIS A 163 -2.83 24.24 -0.15
C HIS A 163 -4.28 24.72 0.04
N SER A 164 -4.49 26.04 0.13
CA SER A 164 -5.82 26.66 0.14
C SER A 164 -6.48 26.72 -1.24
N LEU A 165 -5.74 26.44 -2.32
CA LEU A 165 -6.32 26.33 -3.65
C LEU A 165 -7.08 25.00 -3.74
N GLU A 166 -8.36 25.08 -4.03
CA GLU A 166 -9.24 23.91 -4.17
C GLU A 166 -9.45 23.63 -5.67
N PHE A 167 -9.41 22.35 -6.04
CA PHE A 167 -9.72 21.91 -7.40
C PHE A 167 -11.20 21.55 -7.47
N SER A 168 -11.86 21.94 -8.55
CA SER A 168 -13.26 21.58 -8.81
C SER A 168 -13.39 20.20 -9.47
N ASP A 169 -14.63 19.73 -9.59
CA ASP A 169 -14.95 18.50 -10.32
C ASP A 169 -14.63 18.63 -11.83
N GLU A 170 -14.81 19.83 -12.39
CA GLU A 170 -14.44 20.15 -13.77
C GLU A 170 -12.92 20.13 -13.97
N ASP A 171 -12.17 20.70 -13.02
CA ASP A 171 -10.70 20.65 -13.02
C ASP A 171 -10.20 19.20 -13.01
N TYR A 172 -10.78 18.36 -12.15
CA TYR A 172 -10.43 16.95 -12.08
C TYR A 172 -10.78 16.21 -13.37
N THR A 173 -11.95 16.49 -13.95
CA THR A 173 -12.37 15.88 -15.22
C THR A 173 -11.39 16.26 -16.33
N PHE A 174 -11.02 17.52 -16.43
CA PHE A 174 -10.06 18.00 -17.41
C PHE A 174 -8.68 17.36 -17.20
N PHE A 175 -8.15 17.40 -15.97
CA PHE A 175 -6.90 16.73 -15.60
C PHE A 175 -6.91 15.25 -15.97
N SER A 176 -8.00 14.54 -15.64
CA SER A 176 -8.14 13.10 -15.89
C SER A 176 -8.06 12.78 -17.38
N VAL A 177 -8.67 13.60 -18.24
CA VAL A 177 -8.55 13.45 -19.70
C VAL A 177 -7.09 13.58 -20.16
N GLN A 178 -6.35 14.59 -19.68
CA GLN A 178 -4.95 14.77 -20.05
C GLN A 178 -4.09 13.59 -19.57
N PHE A 179 -4.26 13.21 -18.29
CA PHE A 179 -3.55 12.11 -17.66
C PHE A 179 -3.79 10.77 -18.37
N GLN A 180 -5.04 10.44 -18.66
CA GLN A 180 -5.38 9.20 -19.37
C GLN A 180 -4.88 9.20 -20.81
N THR A 181 -4.82 10.38 -21.46
CA THR A 181 -4.25 10.51 -22.80
C THR A 181 -2.74 10.23 -22.78
N ILE A 182 -2.01 10.73 -21.78
CA ILE A 182 -0.58 10.41 -21.60
C ILE A 182 -0.38 8.91 -21.36
N LEU A 183 -1.15 8.32 -20.43
CA LEU A 183 -1.06 6.88 -20.15
C LEU A 183 -1.35 6.02 -21.37
N SER A 184 -2.38 6.36 -22.14
CA SER A 184 -2.76 5.63 -23.36
C SER A 184 -1.74 5.82 -24.49
N GLY A 185 -0.97 6.91 -24.45
CA GLY A 185 0.14 7.18 -25.36
C GLY A 185 1.38 6.35 -25.06
N ILE A 186 1.45 5.68 -23.90
CA ILE A 186 2.52 4.74 -23.55
C ILE A 186 2.07 3.34 -23.98
N PRO A 187 2.85 2.60 -24.79
CA PRO A 187 2.47 1.26 -25.18
C PRO A 187 2.32 0.31 -23.98
N PRO A 188 1.52 -0.76 -24.10
CA PRO A 188 1.39 -1.76 -23.04
C PRO A 188 2.74 -2.44 -22.77
N PRO A 189 2.90 -3.09 -21.59
CA PRO A 189 4.11 -3.82 -21.25
C PRO A 189 4.49 -4.78 -22.37
N THR A 190 5.74 -4.76 -22.79
CA THR A 190 6.21 -5.65 -23.83
C THR A 190 6.19 -7.09 -23.29
N ASP A 191 5.31 -7.95 -23.80
CA ASP A 191 5.27 -9.41 -23.48
C ASP A 191 6.57 -10.16 -23.85
N GLN A 192 7.53 -9.45 -24.44
CA GLN A 192 8.89 -9.91 -24.66
C GLN A 192 9.82 -9.23 -23.66
N ALA A 193 9.85 -9.71 -22.42
CA ALA A 193 11.15 -9.89 -21.81
C ALA A 193 11.84 -10.95 -22.67
N PRO A 194 12.94 -10.65 -23.40
CA PRO A 194 13.78 -11.73 -23.86
C PRO A 194 14.18 -12.49 -22.59
N LEU A 195 13.84 -13.78 -22.51
CA LEU A 195 14.60 -14.68 -21.65
C LEU A 195 16.05 -14.40 -22.02
N ALA A 196 16.78 -13.70 -21.14
CA ALA A 196 18.17 -13.38 -21.37
C ALA A 196 18.82 -14.69 -21.82
N PRO A 197 19.37 -14.79 -23.05
CA PRO A 197 20.03 -16.01 -23.42
C PRO A 197 21.18 -16.17 -22.43
N ALA A 198 21.13 -17.27 -21.66
CA ALA A 198 22.18 -17.71 -20.76
C ALA A 198 23.41 -18.14 -21.57
N THR A 199 23.97 -17.22 -22.32
CA THR A 199 25.16 -17.30 -23.14
C THR A 199 25.54 -15.84 -23.31
N THR A 200 26.49 -15.29 -22.57
CA THR A 200 27.89 -15.47 -22.95
C THR A 200 28.82 -14.91 -21.86
N ILE A 201 28.95 -15.62 -20.73
CA ILE A 201 30.12 -15.44 -19.84
C ILE A 201 31.34 -16.22 -20.39
N LEU A 202 31.11 -17.16 -21.34
CA LEU A 202 32.17 -18.00 -21.91
C LEU A 202 32.94 -17.37 -23.10
N GLN A 203 32.38 -16.45 -23.90
CA GLN A 203 33.22 -15.78 -24.95
C GLN A 203 34.15 -14.71 -24.38
N ARG A 204 33.85 -14.14 -23.20
CA ARG A 204 34.77 -13.19 -22.55
C ARG A 204 36.04 -13.87 -22.02
N ARG A 205 35.99 -15.18 -21.76
CA ARG A 205 37.16 -15.98 -21.33
C ARG A 205 38.01 -16.50 -22.49
N GLN A 206 37.46 -16.71 -23.68
CA GLN A 206 38.25 -17.15 -24.85
C GLN A 206 39.09 -16.01 -25.46
N LYS A 207 38.70 -14.74 -25.28
CA LYS A 207 39.48 -13.61 -25.79
C LYS A 207 40.69 -13.23 -24.91
N SER A 208 40.81 -13.77 -23.70
CA SER A 208 41.95 -13.50 -22.79
C SER A 208 43.05 -14.57 -22.82
N TRP A 209 42.97 -15.54 -23.74
CA TRP A 209 43.98 -16.61 -23.90
C TRP A 209 44.74 -16.52 -25.24
N ASN A 210 44.42 -15.54 -26.09
CA ASN A 210 45.07 -15.33 -27.39
C ASN A 210 45.82 -13.98 -27.47
N HIS A 211 46.26 -13.44 -26.33
CA HIS A 211 47.24 -12.35 -26.27
C HIS A 211 48.33 -12.67 -25.25
#